data_AF-A0A969XX31-F1
#
_entry.id   AF-A0A969XX31-F1
#
_cell.length_a   1.000
_cell.length_b   1.000
_cell.length_c   1.000
_cell.angle_alpha   90.00
_cell.angle_beta   90.00
_cell.angle_gamma   90.00
#
_symmetry.space_group_name_H-M   'P 1'
#
loop_
_entity.id
_entity.type
_entity.pdbx_description
1 polymer ?
#
loop_
_entity_poly.entity_id
_entity_poly.type
_entity_poly.pdbx_seq_one_letter_code
_entity_poly.pdbx_strand_id
1 'polypeptide(L)' 'MKKHEITIGGVYTAKVSGHVVPVRITRESPYGGWDGVNTQTQRAVRIRSAARLRRAVRPR' A
#
# COMPACT_ATOMS: atom_id res chain seq x y z
N MET A 1 8.26 2.98 -6.73
CA MET A 1 8.64 1.93 -5.76
C MET A 1 8.94 0.66 -6.51
N LYS A 2 10.03 -0.02 -6.16
CA LYS A 2 10.36 -1.36 -6.66
C LYS A 2 9.79 -2.43 -5.72
N LYS A 3 9.60 -3.65 -6.24
CA LYS A 3 8.99 -4.78 -5.48
C LYS A 3 9.69 -5.00 -4.13
N HIS A 4 11.00 -4.98 -4.14
CA HIS A 4 11.87 -5.26 -2.99
C HIS A 4 11.94 -4.12 -1.95
N GLU A 5 11.40 -2.94 -2.25
CA GLU A 5 11.28 -1.84 -1.26
C GLU A 5 9.98 -1.92 -0.44
N ILE A 6 9.08 -2.84 -0.83
CA ILE A 6 7.77 -3.00 -0.20
C ILE A 6 7.87 -4.11 0.84
N THR A 7 7.63 -3.75 2.10
CA THR A 7 7.61 -4.68 3.22
C THR A 7 6.18 -4.89 3.71
N ILE A 8 5.87 -6.13 4.08
CA ILE A 8 4.63 -6.45 4.78
C ILE A 8 4.66 -5.76 6.15
N GLY A 9 3.56 -5.12 6.53
CA GLY A 9 3.47 -4.24 7.71
C GLY A 9 3.87 -2.79 7.44
N GLY A 10 4.58 -2.52 6.34
CA GLY A 10 4.96 -1.15 5.94
C GLY A 10 3.74 -0.32 5.52
N VAL A 11 3.80 0.98 5.80
CA VAL A 11 2.78 1.95 5.38
C VAL A 11 3.29 2.77 4.19
N TYR A 12 2.47 2.88 3.16
CA TYR A 12 2.83 3.54 1.91
C TYR A 12 1.69 4.43 1.41
N THR A 13 2.01 5.55 0.76
CA THR A 13 0.98 6.37 0.13
C THR A 13 0.57 5.79 -1.22
N ALA A 14 -0.73 5.66 -1.44
CA ALA A 14 -1.32 5.22 -2.70
C ALA A 14 -2.47 6.16 -3.08
N LYS A 15 -2.70 6.34 -4.39
CA LYS A 15 -3.91 7.04 -4.86
C LYS A 15 -5.09 6.06 -4.85
N VAL A 16 -6.06 6.28 -3.97
CA VAL A 16 -7.29 5.50 -3.84
C VAL A 16 -8.46 6.44 -4.10
N SER A 17 -9.29 6.11 -5.10
CA SER A 17 -10.48 6.90 -5.46
C SER A 17 -10.25 8.41 -5.58
N GLY A 18 -9.12 8.82 -6.16
CA GLY A 18 -8.79 10.24 -6.35
C GLY A 18 -7.88 10.84 -5.27
N HIS A 19 -7.84 10.26 -4.07
CA HIS A 19 -7.11 10.82 -2.93
C HIS A 19 -5.81 10.06 -2.66
N VAL A 20 -4.78 10.78 -2.20
CA VAL A 20 -3.54 10.16 -1.72
C VAL A 20 -3.71 9.80 -0.26
N VAL A 21 -3.74 8.50 0.03
CA VAL A 21 -4.02 7.98 1.36
C VAL A 21 -2.91 7.03 1.81
N PRO A 22 -2.63 6.95 3.11
CA PRO A 22 -1.74 5.95 3.68
C PRO A 22 -2.41 4.56 3.66
N VAL A 23 -1.70 3.57 3.12
CA VAL A 23 -2.10 2.18 3.02
C VAL A 23 -1.05 1.32 3.70
N ARG A 24 -1.46 0.56 4.73
CA ARG A 24 -0.61 -0.45 5.36
C ARG A 24 -0.70 -1.74 4.56
N ILE A 25 0.43 -2.25 4.08
CA ILE A 25 0.49 -3.54 3.40
C ILE A 25 0.32 -4.63 4.45
N THR A 26 -0.64 -5.53 4.24
CA THR A 26 -0.93 -6.62 5.18
C THR A 26 -0.40 -7.96 4.68
N ARG A 27 -0.35 -8.17 3.37
CA ARG A 27 0.17 -9.40 2.76
C ARG A 27 0.49 -9.21 1.29
N GLU A 28 1.36 -10.07 0.76
CA GLU A 28 1.49 -10.24 -0.69
C GLU A 28 0.27 -11.01 -1.21
N SER A 29 -0.27 -10.62 -2.36
CA SER A 29 -1.43 -11.29 -2.95
C SER A 29 -0.96 -12.48 -3.80
N PRO A 30 -1.59 -13.67 -3.72
CA PRO A 30 -1.18 -14.83 -4.52
C PRO A 30 -1.32 -14.61 -6.03
N TYR A 31 -2.15 -13.64 -6.43
CA TYR A 31 -2.35 -13.21 -7.82
C TYR A 31 -1.38 -12.11 -8.26
N GLY A 32 -0.37 -11.80 -7.45
CA GLY A 32 0.56 -10.69 -7.67
C GLY A 32 0.08 -9.36 -7.09
N GLY A 33 1.06 -8.52 -6.75
CA GLY A 33 0.84 -7.28 -6.01
C GLY A 33 0.65 -7.53 -4.52
N TRP A 34 -0.03 -6.63 -3.82
CA TRP A 34 -0.20 -6.66 -2.38
C TRP A 34 -1.62 -6.31 -1.98
N ASP A 35 -2.07 -6.91 -0.89
CA ASP A 35 -3.25 -6.46 -0.19
C ASP A 35 -2.83 -5.56 0.98
N GLY A 36 -3.61 -4.51 1.19
CA GLY A 36 -3.39 -3.57 2.27
C GLY A 36 -4.68 -3.00 2.83
N VAL A 37 -4.55 -2.18 3.85
CA VAL A 37 -5.65 -1.49 4.51
C VAL A 37 -5.35 -0.01 4.54
N ASN A 38 -6.30 0.81 4.08
CA ASN A 38 -6.21 2.25 4.25
C ASN A 38 -6.28 2.57 5.74
N THR A 39 -5.24 3.20 6.30
CA THR A 39 -5.20 3.46 7.75
C THR A 39 -6.14 4.59 8.16
N GLN A 40 -6.62 5.43 7.24
CA GLN A 40 -7.61 6.48 7.52
C GLN A 40 -9.04 5.93 7.58
N THR A 41 -9.42 5.09 6.62
CA THR A 41 -10.81 4.60 6.51
C THR A 41 -10.99 3.17 7.00
N GLN A 42 -9.90 2.48 7.35
CA GLN A 42 -9.87 1.06 7.72
C GLN A 42 -10.41 0.10 6.64
N ARG A 43 -10.54 0.58 5.39
CA ARG A 43 -11.02 -0.23 4.27
C ARG A 43 -9.89 -1.00 3.62
N ALA A 44 -10.19 -2.23 3.18
CA ALA A 44 -9.25 -3.03 2.39
C ALA A 44 -9.00 -2.39 1.02
N VAL A 45 -7.75 -2.40 0.59
CA VAL A 45 -7.28 -1.85 -0.68
C VAL A 45 -6.35 -2.85 -1.34
N ARG A 46 -6.62 -3.16 -2.61
CA ARG A 46 -5.77 -4.03 -3.42
C ARG A 46 -4.79 -3.23 -4.26
N ILE A 47 -3.50 -3.48 -4.08
CA ILE A 47 -2.39 -2.83 -4.78
C ILE A 47 -1.82 -3.81 -5.81
N ARG A 48 -2.29 -3.72 -7.07
CA ARG A 48 -1.87 -4.66 -8.13
C ARG A 48 -0.41 -4.54 -8.56
N SER A 49 0.25 -3.40 -8.29
CA SER A 49 1.63 -3.16 -8.68
C SER A 49 2.29 -2.14 -7.77
N ALA A 50 3.59 -2.31 -7.56
CA ALA A 50 4.44 -1.40 -6.80
C ALA A 50 4.42 0.03 -7.35
N ALA A 51 4.18 0.18 -8.67
CA ALA A 51 4.07 1.48 -9.32
C ALA A 51 2.90 2.33 -8.78
N ARG A 52 1.89 1.72 -8.15
CA ARG A 52 0.78 2.45 -7.51
C ARG A 52 1.17 3.05 -6.16
N LEU A 53 2.24 2.57 -5.55
CA LEU A 53 2.78 3.12 -4.31
C LEU A 53 3.75 4.25 -4.63
N ARG A 54 3.56 5.40 -3.97
CA ARG A 54 4.34 6.61 -4.22
C ARG A 54 5.52 6.74 -3.27
N ARG A 55 5.27 6.68 -1.96
CA ARG A 55 6.30 6.89 -0.93
C ARG A 55 6.03 6.06 0.31
N ALA A 56 7.08 5.58 0.97
CA ALA A 56 6.97 5.01 2.30
C ALA A 56 6.59 6.09 3.30
N VAL A 57 5.57 5.84 4.10
CA VAL A 57 5.19 6.66 5.24
C VAL A 57 5.93 6.08 6.44
N ARG A 58 6.97 6.76 6.89
CA ARG A 58 7.53 6.49 8.21
C ARG A 58 6.67 7.25 9.22
N PRO A 59 6.00 6.58 10.18
CA PRO A 59 5.45 7.30 11.32
C PRO A 59 6.62 8.01 12.02
N ARG A 60 6.44 9.31 12.31
CA ARG A 60 7.36 10.09 13.13
C ARG A 60 7.13 9.77 14.60
#